data_AF-A0AAP0X1V6-F1
#
_entry.id   AF-A0AAP0X1V6-F1
#
_cell.length_a   1.000
_cell.length_b   1.000
_cell.length_c   1.000
_cell.angle_alpha   90.00
_cell.angle_beta   90.00
_cell.angle_gamma   90.00
#
_symmetry.space_group_name_H-M   'P 1'
#
loop_
_entity.id
_entity.type
_entity.pdbx_description
1 polymer ?
#
loop_
_entity_poly.entity_id
_entity_poly.type
_entity_poly.pdbx_seq_one_letter_code
_entity_poly.pdbx_strand_id
1 'polypeptide(L)'
;MLFLRSTHLLFLAVEKSLNGYRRYKSGTLNFSLSHVPEKYRLFVSKFIRRVIIARMAESPDLASAYHSKLRDAYDTEDKLRNLDVLKRSKEHLVRLLDEVETKLSETAYLAGEEFTMADVMLIPVLARLVLLNLEDEYIGSRPKIAEYWNVIQQRPSYKKVKSMLKRY
;
A
#
# COMPACT_ATOMS: atom_id res chain seq x y z
N MET A 1 4.66 -7.88 26.73
CA MET A 1 3.52 -8.63 26.13
C MET A 1 3.07 -8.12 24.74
N LEU A 2 3.36 -6.86 24.35
CA LEU A 2 3.08 -6.30 23.01
C LEU A 2 3.95 -6.84 21.85
N PHE A 3 5.15 -7.36 22.15
CA PHE A 3 6.11 -7.81 21.15
C PHE A 3 5.69 -9.12 20.42
N LEU A 4 5.08 -10.05 21.16
CA LEU A 4 4.62 -11.35 20.63
C LEU A 4 3.39 -11.24 19.71
N ARG A 5 2.52 -10.23 19.93
CA ARG A 5 1.39 -9.97 19.03
C ARG A 5 1.85 -9.37 17.70
N SER A 6 2.89 -8.54 17.73
CA SER A 6 3.45 -7.90 16.52
C SER A 6 4.13 -8.91 15.59
N THR A 7 4.82 -9.92 16.15
CA THR A 7 5.45 -11.00 15.36
C THR A 7 4.41 -11.92 14.71
N HIS A 8 3.29 -12.19 15.37
CA HIS A 8 2.21 -13.02 14.81
C HIS A 8 1.43 -12.30 13.69
N LEU A 9 1.22 -10.98 13.81
CA LEU A 9 0.60 -10.19 12.74
C LEU A 9 1.51 -10.09 11.51
N LEU A 10 2.82 -9.93 11.70
CA LEU A 10 3.78 -9.97 10.59
C LEU A 10 3.82 -11.34 9.93
N PHE A 11 3.75 -12.41 10.72
CA PHE A 11 3.66 -13.79 10.24
C PHE A 11 2.43 -13.99 9.34
N LEU A 12 1.25 -13.57 9.81
CA LEU A 12 0.01 -13.67 9.04
C LEU A 12 0.03 -12.78 7.78
N ALA A 13 0.68 -11.62 7.83
CA ALA A 13 0.83 -10.74 6.67
C ALA A 13 1.74 -11.34 5.58
N VAL A 14 2.83 -12.00 5.98
CA VAL A 14 3.72 -12.72 5.04
C VAL A 14 3.00 -13.91 4.42
N GLU A 15 2.30 -14.70 5.21
CA GLU A 15 1.54 -15.87 4.75
C GLU A 15 0.39 -15.50 3.80
N LYS A 16 -0.38 -14.46 4.13
CA LYS A 16 -1.43 -13.92 3.25
C LYS A 16 -0.88 -13.39 1.92
N SER A 17 0.28 -12.74 1.95
CA SER A 17 0.92 -12.25 0.72
C SER A 17 1.37 -13.39 -0.20
N LEU A 18 1.80 -14.52 0.36
CA LEU A 18 2.19 -15.71 -0.41
C LEU A 18 0.99 -16.47 -0.96
N ASN A 19 -0.10 -16.57 -0.20
CA ASN A 19 -1.39 -17.09 -0.68
C ASN A 19 -1.99 -16.22 -1.80
N GLY A 20 -1.78 -14.89 -1.75
CA GLY A 20 -2.08 -13.99 -2.86
C GLY A 20 -1.31 -14.33 -4.14
N TYR A 21 -0.03 -14.69 -4.02
CA TYR A 21 0.82 -15.11 -5.14
C TYR A 21 0.36 -16.44 -5.79
N ARG A 22 -0.19 -17.35 -4.97
CA ARG A 22 -0.79 -18.61 -5.44
C ARG A 22 -2.09 -18.41 -6.23
N ARG A 23 -2.81 -17.30 -6.00
CA ARG A 23 -4.10 -16.98 -6.65
C ARG A 23 -4.00 -15.96 -7.80
N TYR A 24 -2.98 -15.10 -7.79
CA TYR A 24 -2.76 -14.08 -8.82
C TYR A 24 -1.26 -13.98 -9.13
N LYS A 25 -0.85 -14.36 -10.35
CA LYS A 25 0.53 -14.27 -10.86
C LYS A 25 1.08 -12.83 -11.04
N SER A 26 0.44 -11.80 -10.48
CA SER A 26 0.76 -10.38 -10.76
C SER A 26 0.61 -9.44 -9.55
N GLY A 27 0.60 -9.97 -8.32
CA GLY A 27 0.39 -9.15 -7.12
C GLY A 27 1.67 -8.84 -6.36
N THR A 28 2.43 -7.83 -6.76
CA THR A 28 3.46 -7.23 -5.90
C THR A 28 2.75 -6.57 -4.72
N LEU A 29 2.60 -7.27 -3.59
CA LEU A 29 2.23 -6.60 -2.35
C LEU A 29 3.40 -5.70 -1.97
N ASN A 30 3.28 -4.42 -2.31
CA ASN A 30 4.25 -3.37 -1.97
C ASN A 30 4.24 -3.18 -0.45
N PHE A 31 5.05 -3.96 0.25
CA PHE A 31 5.39 -3.75 1.66
C PHE A 31 6.32 -2.54 1.80
N SER A 32 5.79 -1.33 1.56
CA SER A 32 6.52 -0.13 1.98
C SER A 32 6.60 -0.14 3.51
N LEU A 33 7.81 0.08 4.07
CA LEU A 33 8.00 0.24 5.51
C LEU A 33 7.81 1.70 5.96
N SER A 34 7.35 2.59 5.09
CA SER A 34 7.13 4.02 5.41
C SER A 34 6.23 4.22 6.63
N HIS A 35 5.29 3.30 6.86
CA HIS A 35 4.32 3.29 7.97
C HIS A 35 4.89 2.78 9.30
N VAL A 36 6.04 2.11 9.25
CA VAL A 36 6.75 1.68 10.46
C VAL A 36 7.51 2.89 10.97
N PRO A 37 7.41 3.23 12.27
CA PRO A 37 8.19 4.32 12.86
C PRO A 37 9.68 4.16 12.57
N GLU A 38 10.36 5.25 12.25
CA GLU A 38 11.73 5.23 11.71
C GLU A 38 12.70 4.39 12.55
N LYS A 39 12.64 4.54 13.88
CA LYS A 39 13.44 3.77 14.85
C LYS A 39 13.28 2.25 14.76
N TYR A 40 12.20 1.75 14.17
CA TYR A 40 11.91 0.32 14.02
C TYR A 40 12.05 -0.19 12.58
N ARG A 41 12.24 0.67 11.57
CA ARG A 41 12.28 0.26 10.15
C ARG A 41 13.38 -0.76 9.89
N LEU A 42 14.59 -0.52 10.39
CA LEU A 42 15.73 -1.44 10.24
C LEU A 42 15.48 -2.79 10.91
N PHE A 43 14.91 -2.77 12.12
CA PHE A 43 14.57 -3.99 12.85
C PHE A 43 13.54 -4.83 12.09
N VAL A 44 12.44 -4.20 11.65
CA VAL A 44 11.37 -4.86 10.90
C VAL A 44 11.88 -5.39 9.56
N SER A 45 12.67 -4.61 8.84
CA SER A 45 13.32 -5.02 7.58
C SER A 45 14.17 -6.28 7.76
N LYS A 46 15.06 -6.28 8.78
CA LYS A 46 15.91 -7.43 9.11
C LYS A 46 15.08 -8.66 9.51
N PHE A 47 14.01 -8.47 10.28
CA PHE A 47 13.11 -9.55 10.67
C PHE A 47 12.40 -10.18 9.46
N ILE A 48 11.84 -9.36 8.55
CA ILE A 48 11.18 -9.84 7.33
C ILE A 48 12.13 -10.68 6.48
N ARG A 49 13.39 -10.23 6.28
CA ARG A 49 14.38 -11.02 5.55
C ARG A 49 14.66 -12.38 6.17
N ARG A 50 14.80 -12.44 7.51
CA ARG A 50 15.00 -13.71 8.22
C ARG A 50 13.84 -14.67 8.01
N VAL A 51 12.61 -14.16 8.02
CA VAL A 51 11.42 -14.97 7.74
C VAL A 51 11.43 -15.47 6.30
N ILE A 52 11.75 -14.63 5.32
CA ILE A 52 11.85 -15.02 3.91
C ILE A 52 12.90 -16.12 3.71
N ILE A 53 14.08 -16.00 4.32
CA ILE A 53 15.15 -16.99 4.24
C ILE A 53 14.74 -18.33 4.87
N ALA A 54 14.16 -18.31 6.07
CA ALA A 54 13.69 -19.53 6.72
C ALA A 54 12.64 -20.26 5.87
N ARG A 55 11.71 -19.51 5.27
CA ARG A 55 10.65 -20.08 4.43
C ARG A 55 11.14 -20.60 3.08
N MET A 56 12.16 -19.97 2.52
CA MET A 56 12.83 -20.48 1.31
C MET A 56 13.44 -21.87 1.55
N ALA A 57 13.99 -22.12 2.76
CA ALA A 57 14.52 -23.42 3.13
C ALA A 57 13.40 -24.48 3.34
N GLU A 58 12.23 -24.06 3.83
CA GLU A 58 11.07 -24.93 4.09
C GLU A 58 10.23 -25.26 2.83
N SER A 59 10.34 -24.47 1.75
CA SER A 59 9.51 -24.64 0.54
C SER A 59 10.33 -24.39 -0.74
N PRO A 60 11.10 -25.40 -1.21
CA PRO A 60 11.99 -25.28 -2.36
C PRO A 60 11.28 -24.96 -3.68
N ASP A 61 10.03 -25.40 -3.83
CA ASP A 61 9.15 -25.14 -4.98
C ASP A 61 8.88 -23.64 -5.18
N LEU A 62 8.97 -22.85 -4.11
CA LEU A 62 8.76 -21.40 -4.12
C LEU A 62 10.07 -20.61 -4.03
N ALA A 63 11.24 -21.26 -4.08
CA ALA A 63 12.53 -20.63 -3.83
C ALA A 63 12.78 -19.40 -4.72
N SER A 64 12.45 -19.48 -6.02
CA SER A 64 12.58 -18.36 -6.95
C SER A 64 11.72 -17.14 -6.56
N ALA A 65 10.47 -17.37 -6.13
CA ALA A 65 9.58 -16.30 -5.66
C ALA A 65 10.11 -15.68 -4.35
N TYR A 66 10.64 -16.48 -3.43
CA TYR A 66 11.29 -15.98 -2.23
C TYR A 66 12.57 -15.20 -2.54
N HIS A 67 13.37 -15.62 -3.52
CA HIS A 67 14.57 -14.89 -3.96
C HIS A 67 14.22 -13.51 -4.50
N SER A 68 13.18 -13.41 -5.33
CA SER A 68 12.67 -12.12 -5.81
C SER A 68 12.23 -11.23 -4.65
N LYS A 69 11.47 -11.79 -3.71
CA LYS A 69 10.97 -11.03 -2.55
C LYS A 69 12.07 -10.60 -1.60
N LEU A 70 13.12 -11.41 -1.47
CA LEU A 70 14.30 -11.09 -0.68
C LEU A 70 15.04 -9.90 -1.31
N ARG A 71 15.20 -9.90 -2.65
CA ARG A 71 15.77 -8.78 -3.42
C ARG A 71 14.95 -7.51 -3.20
N ASP A 72 13.64 -7.57 -3.38
CA ASP A 72 12.74 -6.42 -3.18
C ASP A 72 12.85 -5.84 -1.75
N ALA A 73 13.04 -6.71 -0.74
CA ALA A 73 13.21 -6.29 0.65
C ALA A 73 14.56 -5.56 0.89
N TYR A 74 15.63 -5.97 0.22
CA TYR A 74 16.92 -5.26 0.25
C TYR A 74 16.81 -3.91 -0.47
N ASP A 75 16.26 -3.89 -1.69
CA ASP A 75 16.09 -2.67 -2.48
C ASP A 75 15.21 -1.65 -1.75
N THR A 76 14.18 -2.12 -1.03
CA THR A 76 13.31 -1.25 -0.21
C THR A 76 14.08 -0.63 0.95
N GLU A 77 14.95 -1.37 1.63
CA GLU A 77 15.79 -0.83 2.70
C GLU A 77 16.77 0.22 2.18
N ASP A 78 17.41 -0.04 1.04
CA ASP A 78 18.35 0.90 0.43
C ASP A 78 17.65 2.19 -0.02
N LYS A 79 16.45 2.08 -0.59
CA LYS A 79 15.61 3.24 -0.93
C LYS A 79 15.15 4.01 0.31
N LEU A 80 14.82 3.33 1.40
CA LEU A 80 14.43 3.98 2.67
C LEU A 80 15.60 4.71 3.34
N ARG A 81 16.83 4.27 3.12
CA ARG A 81 18.05 4.96 3.59
C ARG A 81 18.37 6.21 2.76
N ASN A 82 17.80 6.32 1.56
CA ASN A 82 17.98 7.48 0.69
C ASN A 82 16.86 8.50 0.90
N LEU A 83 17.12 9.48 1.77
CA LEU A 83 16.18 10.56 2.10
C LEU A 83 15.71 11.34 0.86
N ASP A 84 16.55 11.50 -0.16
CA ASP A 84 16.18 12.21 -1.39
C ASP A 84 15.13 11.44 -2.21
N VAL A 85 15.20 10.10 -2.22
CA VAL A 85 14.18 9.27 -2.87
C VAL A 85 12.84 9.45 -2.18
N LEU A 86 12.81 9.41 -0.85
CA LEU A 86 11.58 9.62 -0.07
C LEU A 86 10.99 11.01 -0.30
N LYS A 87 11.84 12.05 -0.30
CA LYS A 87 11.43 13.43 -0.57
C LYS A 87 10.80 13.56 -1.95
N ARG A 88 11.48 13.08 -3.01
CA ARG A 88 10.96 13.12 -4.38
C ARG A 88 9.65 12.35 -4.54
N SER A 89 9.51 11.20 -3.90
CA SER A 89 8.27 10.42 -3.92
C SER A 89 7.12 11.19 -3.26
N LYS A 90 7.36 11.84 -2.12
CA LYS A 90 6.36 12.69 -1.46
C LYS A 90 5.95 13.88 -2.36
N GLU A 91 6.92 14.57 -2.95
CA GLU A 91 6.67 15.70 -3.86
C GLU A 91 5.88 15.28 -5.12
N HIS A 92 6.13 14.08 -5.65
CA HIS A 92 5.36 13.56 -6.78
C HIS A 92 3.92 13.23 -6.38
N LEU A 93 3.71 12.63 -5.20
CA LEU A 93 2.37 12.37 -4.68
C LEU A 93 1.58 13.66 -4.46
N VAL A 94 2.20 14.69 -3.88
CA VAL A 94 1.56 16.00 -3.66
C VAL A 94 1.09 16.59 -4.99
N ARG A 95 1.98 16.64 -5.99
CA ARG A 95 1.62 17.17 -7.33
C ARG A 95 0.47 16.40 -7.98
N LEU A 96 0.51 15.07 -7.94
CA LEU A 96 -0.58 14.23 -8.47
C LEU A 96 -1.92 14.58 -7.80
N LEU A 97 -1.93 14.74 -6.48
CA LEU A 97 -3.16 15.06 -5.75
C LEU A 97 -3.63 16.50 -6.02
N ASP A 98 -2.74 17.44 -6.26
CA ASP A 98 -3.11 18.81 -6.63
C ASP A 98 -3.73 18.89 -8.03
N GLU A 99 -3.21 18.09 -8.98
CA GLU A 99 -3.80 17.93 -10.31
C GLU A 99 -5.20 17.28 -10.23
N VAL A 100 -5.35 16.24 -9.42
CA VAL A 100 -6.63 15.59 -9.16
C VAL A 100 -7.64 16.55 -8.52
N GLU A 101 -7.23 17.33 -7.53
CA GLU A 101 -8.09 18.34 -6.88
C GLU A 101 -8.59 19.36 -7.90
N THR A 102 -7.71 19.85 -8.77
CA THR A 102 -8.06 20.78 -9.84
C THR A 102 -9.07 20.13 -10.79
N LYS A 103 -8.84 18.88 -11.21
CA LYS A 103 -9.74 18.19 -12.13
C LYS A 103 -11.14 17.95 -11.54
N LEU A 104 -11.20 17.57 -10.27
CA LEU A 104 -12.46 17.37 -9.54
C LEU A 104 -13.17 18.67 -9.18
N SER A 105 -12.51 19.83 -9.31
CA SER A 105 -13.16 21.14 -9.21
C SER A 105 -13.98 21.48 -10.46
N GLU A 106 -13.64 20.89 -11.61
CA GLU A 106 -14.28 21.13 -12.90
C GLU A 106 -15.34 20.09 -13.25
N THR A 107 -15.16 18.85 -12.81
CA THR A 107 -15.90 17.68 -13.28
C THR A 107 -16.20 16.72 -12.13
N ALA A 108 -17.30 15.95 -12.24
CA ALA A 108 -17.71 15.03 -11.17
C ALA A 108 -16.74 13.85 -10.95
N TYR A 109 -16.04 13.43 -11.99
CA TYR A 109 -15.05 12.34 -12.01
C TYR A 109 -13.81 12.75 -12.81
N LEU A 110 -12.72 12.00 -12.73
CA LEU A 110 -11.43 12.43 -13.28
C LEU A 110 -11.42 12.66 -14.81
N ALA A 111 -12.33 12.00 -15.53
CA ALA A 111 -12.42 12.07 -16.99
C ALA A 111 -13.72 12.72 -17.49
N GLY A 112 -14.44 13.46 -16.63
CA GLY A 112 -15.69 14.12 -16.98
C GLY A 112 -16.83 13.77 -16.02
N GLU A 113 -18.04 13.64 -16.56
CA GLU A 113 -19.26 13.40 -15.76
C GLU A 113 -19.49 11.92 -15.42
N GLU A 114 -18.71 11.01 -16.01
CA GLU A 114 -18.87 9.57 -15.81
C GLU A 114 -17.66 8.95 -15.10
N PHE A 115 -17.93 7.89 -14.33
CA PHE A 115 -16.90 7.10 -13.68
C PHE A 115 -16.15 6.23 -14.70
N THR A 116 -14.83 6.34 -14.75
CA THR A 116 -13.99 5.69 -15.76
C THR A 116 -12.83 4.90 -15.15
N MET A 117 -11.95 4.37 -16.02
CA MET A 117 -10.71 3.73 -15.60
C MET A 117 -9.79 4.68 -14.81
N ALA A 118 -9.81 5.99 -15.09
CA ALA A 118 -9.00 6.94 -14.35
C ALA A 118 -9.35 6.90 -12.85
N ASP A 119 -10.64 6.89 -12.52
CA ASP A 119 -11.15 6.81 -11.16
C ASP A 119 -10.77 5.48 -10.49
N VAL A 120 -10.88 4.37 -11.23
CA VAL A 120 -10.46 3.04 -10.76
C VAL A 120 -8.99 3.02 -10.35
N MET A 121 -8.12 3.73 -11.08
CA MET A 121 -6.69 3.79 -10.78
C MET A 121 -6.35 4.70 -9.60
N LEU A 122 -7.12 5.77 -9.37
CA LEU A 122 -6.95 6.67 -8.22
C LEU A 122 -7.40 6.04 -6.90
N ILE A 123 -8.49 5.25 -6.91
CA ILE A 123 -9.10 4.69 -5.70
C ILE A 123 -8.12 3.91 -4.80
N PRO A 124 -7.27 3.01 -5.32
CA PRO A 124 -6.26 2.33 -4.51
C PRO A 124 -5.29 3.28 -3.81
N VAL A 125 -4.95 4.41 -4.44
CA VAL A 125 -4.06 5.43 -3.85
C VAL A 125 -4.74 6.07 -2.64
N LEU A 126 -5.98 6.55 -2.80
CA LEU A 126 -6.75 7.16 -1.69
C LEU A 126 -7.03 6.16 -0.57
N ALA A 127 -7.43 4.94 -0.91
CA ALA A 127 -7.62 3.86 0.07
C ALA A 127 -6.34 3.56 0.84
N ARG A 128 -5.18 3.65 0.17
CA ARG A 128 -3.89 3.43 0.79
C ARG A 128 -3.54 4.56 1.76
N LEU A 129 -3.87 5.81 1.45
CA LEU A 129 -3.63 6.93 2.37
C LEU A 129 -4.43 6.78 3.66
N VAL A 130 -5.72 6.42 3.57
CA VAL A 130 -6.56 6.06 4.74
C VAL A 130 -5.98 4.85 5.48
N LEU A 131 -5.48 3.87 4.73
CA LEU A 131 -4.59 2.78 5.16
C LEU A 131 -3.62 3.16 6.28
N LEU A 132 -3.05 4.35 6.11
CA LEU A 132 -1.83 4.78 6.75
C LEU A 132 -2.05 5.89 7.75
N ASN A 133 -3.31 6.22 8.02
CA ASN A 133 -3.70 7.36 8.85
C ASN A 133 -3.12 8.68 8.28
N LEU A 134 -3.11 8.81 6.96
CA LEU A 134 -2.61 9.97 6.22
C LEU A 134 -3.75 10.74 5.52
N GLU A 135 -4.99 10.37 5.76
CA GLU A 135 -6.16 10.96 5.12
C GLU A 135 -6.29 12.45 5.45
N ASP A 136 -6.02 12.89 6.67
CA ASP A 136 -6.11 14.31 7.02
C ASP A 136 -5.10 15.16 6.24
N GLU A 137 -3.87 14.67 6.09
CA GLU A 137 -2.78 15.37 5.39
C GLU A 137 -3.03 15.46 3.87
N TYR A 138 -3.54 14.39 3.24
CA TYR A 138 -3.58 14.29 1.77
C TYR A 138 -4.97 14.35 1.17
N ILE A 139 -6.02 13.94 1.89
CA ILE A 139 -7.41 13.90 1.44
C ILE A 139 -8.17 15.07 2.09
N GLY A 140 -8.18 15.17 3.42
CA GLY A 140 -8.91 16.19 4.16
C GLY A 140 -8.47 17.63 3.87
N SER A 141 -7.20 17.80 3.50
CA SER A 141 -6.64 19.10 3.05
C SER A 141 -7.09 19.53 1.65
N ARG A 142 -7.79 18.66 0.90
CA ARG A 142 -8.20 18.85 -0.50
C ARG A 142 -9.72 18.64 -0.62
N PRO A 143 -10.54 19.71 -0.51
CA PRO A 143 -11.99 19.59 -0.39
C PRO A 143 -12.67 18.79 -1.49
N LYS A 144 -12.24 18.93 -2.76
CA LYS A 144 -12.86 18.20 -3.88
C LYS A 144 -12.51 16.73 -3.87
N ILE A 145 -11.27 16.38 -3.53
CA ILE A 145 -10.89 15.00 -3.27
C ILE A 145 -11.65 14.42 -2.08
N ALA A 146 -11.82 15.17 -0.99
CA ALA A 146 -12.58 14.70 0.17
C ALA A 146 -14.05 14.42 -0.17
N GLU A 147 -14.70 15.33 -0.90
CA GLU A 147 -16.07 15.17 -1.39
C GLU A 147 -16.19 13.95 -2.31
N TYR A 148 -15.33 13.87 -3.33
CA TYR A 148 -15.25 12.74 -4.26
C TYR A 148 -15.03 11.42 -3.52
N TRP A 149 -14.11 11.40 -2.53
CA TRP A 149 -13.81 10.20 -1.76
C TRP A 149 -15.02 9.71 -0.97
N ASN A 150 -15.82 10.62 -0.39
CA ASN A 150 -17.07 10.27 0.25
C ASN A 150 -18.05 9.62 -0.73
N VAL A 151 -18.18 10.18 -1.94
CA VAL A 151 -19.03 9.60 -3.01
C VAL A 151 -18.57 8.18 -3.38
N ILE A 152 -17.26 7.98 -3.60
CA ILE A 152 -16.70 6.66 -3.90
C ILE A 152 -16.98 5.65 -2.79
N GLN A 153 -16.83 6.05 -1.53
CA GLN A 153 -17.09 5.16 -0.39
C GLN A 153 -18.54 4.68 -0.31
N GLN A 154 -19.48 5.42 -0.89
CA GLN A 154 -20.89 5.02 -0.94
C GLN A 154 -21.21 4.03 -2.06
N ARG A 155 -20.35 3.89 -3.09
CA ARG A 155 -20.59 3.01 -4.24
C ARG A 155 -20.71 1.54 -3.81
N PRO A 156 -21.72 0.80 -4.29
CA PRO A 156 -21.90 -0.62 -3.94
C PRO A 156 -20.67 -1.48 -4.27
N SER A 157 -20.01 -1.23 -5.40
CA SER A 157 -18.79 -1.93 -5.81
C SER A 157 -17.64 -1.73 -4.82
N TYR A 158 -17.41 -0.49 -4.37
CA TYR A 158 -16.37 -0.18 -3.39
C TYR A 158 -16.69 -0.77 -2.01
N LYS A 159 -17.94 -0.65 -1.54
CA LYS A 159 -18.40 -1.29 -0.29
C LYS A 159 -18.16 -2.80 -0.30
N LYS A 160 -18.41 -3.46 -1.43
CA LYS A 160 -18.14 -4.90 -1.61
C LYS A 160 -16.65 -5.21 -1.42
N VAL A 161 -15.76 -4.47 -2.08
CA VAL A 161 -14.29 -4.63 -1.93
C VAL A 161 -13.85 -4.37 -0.48
N LYS A 162 -14.31 -3.29 0.14
CA LYS A 162 -14.01 -2.97 1.54
C LYS A 162 -14.47 -4.08 2.50
N SER A 163 -15.62 -4.69 2.24
CA SER A 163 -16.14 -5.80 3.05
C SER A 163 -15.31 -7.08 2.91
N MET A 164 -14.73 -7.32 1.73
CA MET A 164 -13.82 -8.45 1.50
C MET A 164 -12.52 -8.27 2.27
N LEU A 165 -11.98 -7.05 2.30
CA LEU A 165 -10.75 -6.74 3.04
C LEU A 165 -10.91 -6.87 4.56
N LYS A 166 -12.07 -6.51 5.12
CA LYS A 166 -12.36 -6.63 6.57
C LYS A 166 -12.50 -8.07 7.08
N ARG A 167 -12.67 -9.06 6.19
CA ARG A 167 -12.82 -10.49 6.59
C ARG A 167 -11.49 -11.20 6.83
N TYR A 168 -10.38 -10.52 6.64
CA TYR A 168 -9.03 -11.06 6.83
C TYR A 168 -8.35 -10.36 7.99
#